data_AF-A0A933ZNL4-F1
#
_entry.id   AF-A0A933ZNL4-F1
#
_cell.length_a   1.000
_cell.length_b   1.000
_cell.length_c   1.000
_cell.angle_alpha   90.00
_cell.angle_beta   90.00
_cell.angle_gamma   90.00
#
_symmetry.space_group_name_H-M   'P 1'
#
loop_
_entity.id
_entity.type
_entity.pdbx_description
1 polymer ?
#
loop_
_entity_poly.entity_id
_entity_poly.type
_entity_poly.pdbx_seq_one_letter_code
_entity_poly.pdbx_strand_id
1 'polypeptide(L)'
;RVCILAEPDGELVRITIEDDGPGVESQLRERIFDPFFTTRPPGAGLGLGLFLARRIAHSLGGDLTLADSAKGARFMARLPRLMPVFAQSQTNYEQLRVYGR
;
A
#
# COMPACT_ATOMS: atom_id res chain seq x y z
N ARG A 1 12.70 -16.42 3.43
CA ARG A 1 12.48 -16.42 1.97
C ARG A 1 11.23 -15.60 1.68
N VAL A 2 11.14 -15.01 0.49
CA VAL A 2 9.95 -14.26 0.07
C VAL A 2 9.55 -14.75 -1.31
N CYS A 3 8.27 -15.06 -1.48
CA CYS A 3 7.66 -15.43 -2.75
C CYS A 3 6.72 -14.31 -3.18
N ILE A 4 6.76 -13.97 -4.46
CA ILE A 4 5.90 -12.95 -5.06
C ILE A 4 5.20 -13.57 -6.26
N LEU A 5 3.87 -13.48 -6.29
CA LEU A 5 3.04 -13.91 -7.40
C LEU A 5 2.20 -12.72 -7.87
N ALA A 6 2.09 -12.56 -9.19
CA ALA A 6 1.17 -11.62 -9.80
C ALA A 6 0.25 -12.38 -10.76
N GLU A 7 -1.05 -12.20 -10.59
CA GLU A 7 -2.07 -12.89 -11.38
C GLU A 7 -3.18 -11.92 -11.80
N PRO A 8 -3.80 -12.12 -12.99
CA PRO A 8 -4.97 -11.36 -13.39
C PRO A 8 -6.14 -11.57 -12.41
N ASP A 9 -6.84 -10.48 -12.06
CA ASP A 9 -8.03 -10.49 -11.17
C ASP A 9 -9.10 -9.57 -11.77
N GLY A 10 -9.61 -9.95 -12.95
CA GLY A 10 -10.50 -9.12 -13.76
C GLY A 10 -9.79 -7.87 -14.30
N GLU A 11 -10.34 -6.69 -14.01
CA GLU A 11 -9.74 -5.38 -14.33
C GLU A 11 -8.60 -5.00 -13.37
N LEU A 12 -8.37 -5.81 -12.34
CA LEU A 12 -7.28 -5.66 -11.38
C LEU A 12 -6.16 -6.68 -11.65
N VAL A 13 -5.01 -6.45 -11.04
CA VAL A 13 -3.93 -7.40 -10.85
C VAL A 13 -3.84 -7.67 -9.36
N ARG A 14 -3.84 -8.96 -9.00
CA ARG A 14 -3.59 -9.42 -7.63
C ARG A 14 -2.12 -9.74 -7.50
N ILE A 15 -1.47 -9.07 -6.56
CA ILE A 15 -0.07 -9.30 -6.19
C ILE A 15 -0.07 -9.90 -4.79
N THR A 16 0.41 -11.13 -4.68
CA THR A 16 0.57 -11.85 -3.42
C THR A 16 2.04 -11.84 -3.03
N ILE A 17 2.33 -11.35 -1.83
CA ILE A 17 3.65 -11.37 -1.21
C ILE A 17 3.57 -12.28 0.01
N GLU A 18 4.32 -13.37 0.00
CA GLU A 18 4.36 -14.35 1.10
C GLU A 18 5.78 -14.52 1.62
N ASP A 19 5.96 -14.48 2.93
CA ASP A 19 7.21 -14.83 3.60
C ASP A 19 7.08 -16.10 4.44
N ASP A 20 8.21 -16.60 4.94
CA ASP A 20 8.30 -17.76 5.83
C ASP A 20 8.61 -17.39 7.29
N GLY A 21 8.32 -16.14 7.69
CA GLY A 21 8.56 -15.60 9.01
C GLY A 21 7.57 -16.08 10.08
N PRO A 22 7.48 -15.37 11.22
CA PRO A 22 6.56 -15.73 12.31
C PRO A 22 5.09 -15.44 12.01
N GLY A 23 4.80 -14.66 10.96
CA GLY A 23 3.46 -14.20 10.63
C GLY A 23 3.00 -13.03 11.50
N VAL A 24 1.69 -12.76 11.46
CA VAL A 24 1.05 -11.66 12.18
C VAL A 24 -0.05 -12.22 13.08
N GLU A 25 0.03 -11.90 14.36
CA GLU A 25 -1.01 -12.28 15.33
C GLU A 25 -2.38 -11.72 14.94
N SER A 26 -3.44 -12.49 15.19
CA SER A 26 -4.82 -12.14 14.83
C SER A 26 -5.24 -10.75 15.34
N GLN A 27 -4.86 -10.42 16.56
CA GLN A 27 -5.15 -9.12 17.20
C GLN A 27 -4.41 -7.92 16.58
N LEU A 28 -3.35 -8.16 15.80
CA LEU A 28 -2.55 -7.11 15.18
C LEU A 28 -2.89 -6.88 13.71
N ARG A 29 -3.68 -7.77 13.08
CA ARG A 29 -3.90 -7.80 11.62
C ARG A 29 -4.40 -6.48 11.03
N GLU A 30 -5.26 -5.76 11.74
CA GLU A 30 -5.69 -4.42 11.30
C GLU A 30 -4.70 -3.34 11.73
N ARG A 31 -4.20 -3.44 12.96
CA ARG A 31 -3.30 -2.44 13.57
C ARG A 31 -1.96 -2.31 12.85
N ILE A 32 -1.47 -3.35 12.19
CA ILE A 32 -0.21 -3.28 11.42
C ILE A 32 -0.24 -2.26 10.28
N PHE A 33 -1.43 -1.81 9.86
CA PHE A 33 -1.61 -0.78 8.87
C PHE A 33 -1.82 0.63 9.46
N ASP A 34 -1.82 0.76 10.79
CA ASP A 34 -1.90 2.06 11.46
C ASP A 34 -0.58 2.82 11.30
N PRO A 35 -0.63 4.15 11.15
CA PRO A 35 0.59 4.95 11.11
C PRO A 35 1.38 4.78 12.42
N PHE A 36 2.69 4.65 12.28
CA PHE A 36 3.65 4.50 13.39
C PHE A 36 3.57 3.18 14.17
N PHE A 37 2.67 2.25 13.81
CA PHE A 37 2.65 0.94 14.43
C PHE A 37 3.90 0.14 14.03
N THR A 38 4.61 -0.39 15.04
CA THR A 38 5.76 -1.26 14.84
C THR A 38 5.96 -2.17 16.05
N THR A 39 6.33 -3.42 15.81
CA THR A 39 6.80 -4.36 16.85
C THR A 39 8.32 -4.38 16.94
N ARG A 40 9.02 -3.61 16.10
CA ARG A 40 10.47 -3.51 16.11
C ARG A 40 10.94 -2.64 17.28
N PRO A 41 12.17 -2.86 17.78
CA PRO A 41 12.75 -2.02 18.82
C PRO A 41 12.76 -0.52 18.45
N PRO A 42 12.78 0.38 19.45
CA PRO A 42 12.92 1.81 19.21
C PRO A 42 14.11 2.14 18.30
N GLY A 43 13.87 2.97 17.27
CA GLY A 43 14.88 3.35 16.29
C GLY A 43 15.07 2.38 15.10
N ALA A 44 14.45 1.19 15.11
CA ALA A 44 14.58 0.19 14.04
C ALA A 44 13.55 0.33 12.90
N GLY A 45 12.82 1.44 12.87
CA GLY A 45 11.85 1.79 11.83
C GLY A 45 10.73 2.69 12.36
N LEU A 46 10.18 3.53 11.47
CA LEU A 46 9.11 4.49 11.81
C LEU A 46 7.71 3.86 11.85
N GLY A 47 7.53 2.59 11.45
CA GLY A 47 6.20 1.97 11.38
C GLY A 47 5.28 2.56 10.30
N LEU A 48 5.85 3.06 9.19
CA LEU A 48 5.08 3.73 8.13
C LEU A 48 4.91 2.89 6.86
N GLY A 49 5.65 1.80 6.69
CA GLY A 49 5.69 1.05 5.43
C GLY A 49 4.34 0.52 4.98
N LEU A 50 3.68 -0.28 5.84
CA LEU A 50 2.37 -0.87 5.53
C LEU A 50 1.26 0.18 5.42
N PHE A 51 1.28 1.18 6.30
CA PHE A 51 0.37 2.32 6.23
C PHE A 51 0.44 3.03 4.87
N LEU A 52 1.65 3.39 4.42
CA LEU A 52 1.86 4.05 3.14
C LEU A 52 1.48 3.14 1.97
N ALA A 53 1.85 1.86 2.02
CA ALA A 53 1.52 0.91 0.96
C ALA A 53 0.00 0.75 0.78
N ARG A 54 -0.77 0.61 1.88
CA ARG A 54 -2.25 0.55 1.81
C ARG A 54 -2.85 1.87 1.33
N ARG A 55 -2.32 3.01 1.77
CA ARG A 55 -2.77 4.32 1.28
C ARG A 55 -2.52 4.52 -0.22
N ILE A 56 -1.35 4.12 -0.71
CA ILE A 56 -1.01 4.20 -2.13
C ILE A 56 -1.94 3.28 -2.93
N ALA A 57 -2.12 2.04 -2.49
CA ALA A 57 -3.05 1.10 -3.14
C ALA A 57 -4.47 1.69 -3.23
N HIS A 58 -5.00 2.23 -2.13
CA HIS A 58 -6.29 2.94 -2.12
C HIS A 58 -6.32 4.13 -3.09
N SER A 59 -5.27 4.95 -3.13
CA SER A 59 -5.20 6.12 -4.03
C SER A 59 -5.22 5.75 -5.51
N LEU A 60 -4.80 4.53 -5.83
CA LEU A 60 -4.84 3.97 -7.17
C LEU A 60 -6.17 3.26 -7.48
N GLY A 61 -7.15 3.28 -6.58
CA GLY A 61 -8.42 2.53 -6.72
C GLY A 61 -8.29 1.03 -6.43
N GLY A 62 -7.20 0.63 -5.76
CA GLY A 62 -6.93 -0.72 -5.31
C GLY A 62 -7.01 -0.87 -3.79
N ASP A 63 -6.41 -1.93 -3.25
CA ASP A 63 -6.32 -2.22 -1.81
C ASP A 63 -5.07 -3.06 -1.48
N LEU A 64 -4.63 -3.05 -0.23
CA LEU A 64 -3.61 -3.92 0.35
C LEU A 64 -4.15 -4.54 1.65
N THR A 65 -4.25 -5.86 1.66
CA THR A 65 -4.80 -6.64 2.78
C THR A 65 -3.80 -7.67 3.29
N LEU A 66 -4.01 -8.12 4.52
CA LEU A 66 -3.34 -9.30 5.08
C LEU A 66 -4.31 -10.49 5.00
N ALA A 67 -3.91 -11.53 4.28
CA ALA A 67 -4.65 -12.77 4.15
C ALA A 67 -4.12 -13.84 5.10
N ASP A 68 -4.88 -14.93 5.24
CA ASP A 68 -4.45 -16.08 6.00
C ASP A 68 -3.32 -16.80 5.28
N SER A 69 -2.32 -17.23 6.06
CA SER A 69 -1.15 -17.96 5.58
C SER A 69 -0.90 -19.17 6.46
N ALA A 70 -0.47 -20.28 5.85
CA ALA A 70 -0.05 -21.48 6.58
C ALA A 70 1.29 -21.27 7.31
N LYS A 71 2.12 -20.33 6.82
CA LYS A 71 3.41 -19.95 7.41
C LYS A 71 3.72 -18.50 7.05
N GLY A 72 4.35 -17.75 7.96
CA GLY A 72 4.70 -16.36 7.73
C GLY A 72 3.50 -15.45 7.49
N ALA A 73 3.72 -14.35 6.80
CA ALA A 73 2.68 -13.39 6.44
C ALA A 73 2.36 -13.45 4.94
N ARG A 74 1.08 -13.34 4.59
CA ARG A 74 0.60 -13.23 3.20
C ARG A 74 -0.08 -11.88 3.00
N PHE A 75 0.59 -10.96 2.31
CA PHE A 75 0.02 -9.69 1.91
C PHE A 75 -0.54 -9.78 0.49
N MET A 76 -1.74 -9.24 0.28
CA MET A 76 -2.42 -9.25 -1.00
C MET A 76 -2.76 -7.82 -1.41
N ALA A 77 -2.07 -7.32 -2.43
CA ALA A 77 -2.42 -6.08 -3.11
C ALA A 77 -3.33 -6.38 -4.31
N ARG A 78 -4.42 -5.62 -4.47
CA ARG A 78 -5.22 -5.61 -5.70
C ARG A 78 -5.12 -4.22 -6.28
N LEU A 79 -4.61 -4.10 -7.50
CA LEU A 79 -4.37 -2.81 -8.15
C LEU A 79 -4.95 -2.82 -9.56
N PRO A 80 -5.47 -1.70 -10.09
CA PRO A 80 -5.95 -1.67 -11.48
C PRO A 80 -4.87 -2.05 -12.48
N ARG A 81 -5.24 -2.89 -13.44
CA ARG A 81 -4.33 -3.37 -14.50
C ARG A 81 -3.95 -2.25 -15.48
N LEU A 82 -4.82 -1.27 -15.65
CA LEU A 82 -4.59 -0.07 -16.41
C LEU A 82 -4.59 1.10 -15.42
N MET A 83 -3.53 1.92 -15.44
CA MET A 83 -3.61 3.20 -14.74
C MET A 83 -4.70 4.05 -15.39
N PRO A 84 -5.63 4.64 -14.61
CA PRO A 84 -6.43 5.72 -15.14
C PRO A 84 -5.46 6.79 -15.66
N VAL A 85 -5.68 7.28 -16.88
CA VAL A 85 -4.95 8.46 -17.36
C VAL A 85 -5.24 9.58 -16.37
N PHE A 86 -4.23 9.98 -15.60
CA PHE A 86 -4.36 11.15 -14.74
C PHE A 86 -4.61 12.36 -15.63
N ALA A 87 -5.85 12.82 -15.70
CA ALA A 87 -6.16 14.12 -16.28
C ALA A 87 -5.41 15.13 -15.42
N GLN A 88 -4.36 15.72 -15.98
CA GLN A 88 -3.59 16.75 -15.30
C GLN A 88 -4.55 17.86 -14.88
N SER A 89 -4.75 18.01 -13.58
CA SER A 89 -5.41 19.20 -13.04
C SER A 89 -4.59 20.41 -13.48
N GLN A 90 -5.20 21.27 -14.30
CA GLN A 90 -4.69 22.58 -14.69
C GLN A 90 -4.26 23.35 -13.44
N THR A 91 -2.96 23.40 -13.15
CA THR A 91 -2.42 24.40 -12.23
C THR A 91 -2.52 25.74 -12.95
N ASN A 92 -3.47 26.56 -12.52
CA ASN A 92 -3.77 27.86 -13.10
C ASN A 92 -2.64 28.86 -12.78
N TYR A 93 -1.66 29.02 -13.69
CA TYR A 93 -0.56 30.00 -13.56
C TYR A 93 -1.02 31.46 -13.72
N GLU A 94 -2.31 31.72 -13.94
CA GLU A 94 -2.82 33.10 -14.08
C GLU A 94 -2.92 33.87 -12.76
N GLN A 95 -2.89 33.22 -11.59
CA GLN A 95 -2.91 33.91 -10.30
C GLN A 95 -1.57 34.59 -9.92
N LEU A 96 -0.48 34.35 -10.66
CA LEU A 96 0.82 35.00 -10.43
C LEU A 96 0.99 36.35 -11.16
N ARG A 97 0.03 36.79 -11.99
CA ARG A 97 0.08 38.11 -12.65
C ARG A 97 -0.49 39.28 -11.85
N VAL A 98 -1.08 39.05 -10.68
CA VAL A 98 -1.74 40.11 -9.88
C VAL A 98 -0.83 40.75 -8.82
N TYR A 99 0.28 40.12 -8.44
CA TYR A 99 1.24 40.66 -7.46
C TYR A 99 2.39 41.49 -8.08
N GLY A 100 2.29 41.83 -9.37
CA GLY A 100 3.33 42.52 -10.13
C GLY A 100 3.01 43.98 -10.49
N ARG A 101 2.29 44.72 -9.65
CA ARG A 101 2.24 46.19 -9.70
C ARG A 101 2.36 46.79 -8.32
#